data_AF-A0A357BSA5-F1
#
_entry.id   AF-A0A357BSA5-F1
#
_cell.length_a   1.000
_cell.length_b   1.000
_cell.length_c   1.000
_cell.angle_alpha   90.00
_cell.angle_beta   90.00
_cell.angle_gamma   90.00
#
_symmetry.space_group_name_H-M   'P 1'
#
loop_
_entity.id
_entity.type
_entity.pdbx_description
1 polymer ?
#
loop_
_entity_poly.entity_id
_entity_poly.type
_entity_poly.pdbx_seq_one_letter_code
_entity_poly.pdbx_strand_id
1 'polypeptide(L)'
;MKLLAVFIFIVIPVVSFASTIILEGDMNEVVEVEQNQSFMIPASGLKKLVFRFASPTSFKSSTVSQEVKDYKLSYNPKPASVEIETDAFGNRFTKVTWLNINSNVEIIGKLNIAMNISLKELISTAPFPLTPLSGVKEIEQKEKRFLSPTPLTEADNIRIKELANNLVKGAKTEESAVIQILNWVVDNVKYTTNPPQYDAVYTLDTGTGNCQNFSHLSIALLRAAGIPARIVGGITLNKPWKVPLKNGSLVQSIGQGGHAWLEVYYPDIGWVPYDAQQSHLFVSPRHIKQTVGLDARDINDSWLASPTLPPFREDIQANFLRDDIKLSLRDIKSNPSNYILTNAIIAHLAKPVVEIPQIEKPKPAPPKAMVKVEFGNMNFPSLIDIFTKSKGEEQGYKTLDKETAEYVTAEYTFAQAFTIERPLKIEEINLAMHKFGGRAGSLWIDVVKDDGGKPGMEGIRSFPLNLDTIKYFPGYQWFPFRFTKESPDNPVLTAGRYWIILRRSKDAIINWFYIPGNPYGDADDTRSTSQGIDWSNILNYDFNFKVTGAFLE
;
A
#
# COMPACT_ATOMS: atom_id res chain seq x y z
N MET A 1 -31.75 -19.00 -53.19
CA MET A 1 -30.38 -18.44 -53.10
C MET A 1 -30.23 -17.77 -51.73
N LYS A 2 -29.47 -18.43 -50.85
CA LYS A 2 -28.95 -18.08 -49.50
C LYS A 2 -29.64 -16.99 -48.64
N LEU A 3 -30.21 -17.42 -47.50
CA LEU A 3 -30.45 -16.60 -46.30
C LEU A 3 -29.13 -16.01 -45.80
N LEU A 4 -29.09 -14.69 -45.57
CA LEU A 4 -27.96 -14.00 -44.93
C LEU A 4 -28.25 -13.91 -43.42
N ALA A 5 -27.59 -14.74 -42.62
CA ALA A 5 -27.63 -14.65 -41.17
C ALA A 5 -26.74 -13.49 -40.71
N VAL A 6 -27.33 -12.44 -40.16
CA VAL A 6 -26.61 -11.34 -39.51
C VAL A 6 -26.22 -11.81 -38.11
N PHE A 7 -24.96 -12.22 -37.94
CA PHE A 7 -24.38 -12.45 -36.62
C PHE A 7 -24.13 -11.09 -35.96
N ILE A 8 -25.00 -10.71 -35.04
CA ILE A 8 -24.74 -9.63 -34.08
C ILE A 8 -23.67 -10.17 -33.13
N PHE A 9 -22.43 -9.71 -33.29
CA PHE A 9 -21.39 -9.90 -32.29
C PHE A 9 -21.77 -9.08 -31.06
N ILE A 10 -22.38 -9.74 -30.07
CA ILE A 10 -22.48 -9.21 -28.72
C ILE A 10 -21.05 -9.19 -28.18
N VAL A 11 -20.43 -8.02 -28.17
CA VAL A 11 -19.22 -7.77 -27.38
C VAL A 11 -19.66 -7.87 -25.93
N ILE A 12 -19.44 -9.04 -25.32
CA ILE A 12 -19.59 -9.21 -23.88
C ILE A 12 -18.52 -8.30 -23.27
N PRO A 13 -18.88 -7.22 -22.53
CA PRO A 13 -17.89 -6.50 -21.78
C PRO A 13 -17.28 -7.50 -20.78
N VAL A 14 -15.96 -7.62 -20.80
CA VAL A 14 -15.23 -8.32 -19.74
C VAL A 14 -15.61 -7.62 -18.44
N VAL A 15 -16.36 -8.31 -17.59
CA VAL A 15 -16.81 -7.80 -16.30
C VAL A 15 -15.55 -7.66 -15.45
N SER A 16 -15.09 -6.43 -15.23
CA SER A 16 -14.02 -6.16 -14.25
C SER A 16 -14.61 -6.41 -12.86
N PHE A 17 -14.13 -7.45 -12.18
CA PHE A 17 -14.60 -7.88 -10.87
C PHE A 17 -13.73 -7.29 -9.78
N ALA A 18 -14.03 -6.05 -9.40
CA ALA A 18 -13.55 -5.48 -8.17
C ALA A 18 -14.35 -5.98 -6.97
N SER A 19 -13.74 -6.22 -5.79
CA SER A 19 -14.53 -6.70 -4.65
C SER A 19 -14.03 -6.42 -3.23
N THR A 20 -14.97 -6.12 -2.32
CA THR A 20 -14.78 -6.31 -0.87
C THR A 20 -14.86 -7.80 -0.54
N ILE A 21 -13.77 -8.37 -0.02
CA ILE A 21 -13.68 -9.77 0.39
C ILE A 21 -14.01 -9.86 1.89
N ILE A 22 -15.13 -10.50 2.20
CA ILE A 22 -15.59 -10.70 3.58
C ILE A 22 -15.04 -12.03 4.10
N LEU A 23 -14.27 -11.96 5.19
CA LEU A 23 -13.52 -13.07 5.76
C LEU A 23 -14.00 -13.38 7.18
N GLU A 24 -13.80 -14.64 7.58
CA GLU A 24 -13.92 -15.10 8.96
C GLU A 24 -12.71 -15.95 9.32
N GLY A 25 -12.36 -15.97 10.61
CA GLY A 25 -11.28 -16.79 11.15
C GLY A 25 -10.31 -16.01 12.02
N ASP A 26 -9.16 -16.62 12.28
CA ASP A 26 -8.15 -16.08 13.20
C ASP A 26 -6.78 -16.01 12.50
N MET A 27 -6.01 -14.97 12.84
CA MET A 27 -4.63 -14.79 12.39
C MET A 27 -3.75 -14.58 13.60
N ASN A 28 -2.92 -15.58 13.91
CA ASN A 28 -2.07 -15.59 15.09
C ASN A 28 -0.59 -15.68 14.71
N GLU A 29 0.17 -14.65 15.08
CA GLU A 29 1.58 -14.53 14.77
C GLU A 29 2.39 -14.42 16.07
N VAL A 30 3.59 -14.99 16.07
CA VAL A 30 4.65 -14.65 17.01
C VAL A 30 5.91 -14.38 16.21
N VAL A 31 6.45 -13.19 16.35
CA VAL A 31 7.62 -12.73 15.59
C VAL A 31 8.66 -12.14 16.52
N GLU A 32 9.93 -12.48 16.30
CA GLU A 32 11.06 -11.76 16.87
C GLU A 32 11.44 -10.66 15.88
N VAL A 33 11.47 -9.42 16.35
CA VAL A 33 11.85 -8.27 15.54
C VAL A 33 13.16 -7.71 16.05
N GLU A 34 14.10 -7.50 15.14
CA GLU A 34 15.33 -6.75 15.36
C GLU A 34 15.31 -5.50 14.47
N GLN A 35 15.28 -4.34 15.10
CA GLN A 35 15.28 -3.04 14.44
C GLN A 35 16.62 -2.36 14.69
N ASN A 36 17.41 -2.20 13.63
CA ASN A 36 18.69 -1.52 13.67
C ASN A 36 18.55 -0.13 13.06
N GLN A 37 18.73 0.90 13.87
CA GLN A 37 18.66 2.31 13.48
C GLN A 37 20.05 2.93 13.59
N SER A 38 20.49 3.67 12.58
CA SER A 38 21.84 4.23 12.54
C SER A 38 21.90 5.64 11.97
N PHE A 39 22.88 6.41 12.44
CA PHE A 39 23.20 7.74 11.91
C PHE A 39 24.64 7.75 11.40
N MET A 40 24.81 8.17 10.14
CA MET A 40 26.14 8.35 9.56
C MET A 40 26.69 9.72 9.97
N ILE A 41 27.67 9.71 10.89
CA ILE A 41 28.22 10.94 11.45
C ILE A 41 29.29 11.51 10.50
N PRO A 42 29.22 12.80 10.12
CA PRO A 42 30.23 13.43 9.29
C PRO A 42 31.63 13.36 9.92
N ALA A 43 32.68 13.36 9.10
CA ALA A 43 34.07 13.35 9.58
C ALA A 43 34.41 14.53 10.52
N SER A 44 33.70 15.66 10.39
CA SER A 44 33.82 16.81 11.30
C SER A 44 33.22 16.57 12.70
N GLY A 45 32.50 15.46 12.89
CA GLY A 45 31.72 15.17 14.09
C GLY A 45 30.46 16.02 14.23
N LEU A 46 29.67 15.71 15.26
CA LEU A 46 28.52 16.49 15.71
C LEU A 46 28.70 16.91 17.17
N LYS A 47 28.30 18.14 17.50
CA LYS A 47 28.27 18.62 18.88
C LYS A 47 27.17 17.94 19.68
N LYS A 48 26.04 17.68 19.03
CA LYS A 48 24.86 17.08 19.66
C LYS A 48 24.05 16.32 18.63
N LEU A 49 23.56 15.15 19.02
CA LEU A 49 22.51 14.40 18.35
C LEU A 49 21.48 13.99 19.40
N VAL A 50 20.21 14.30 19.17
CA VAL A 50 19.08 13.84 19.96
C VAL A 50 18.17 13.08 19.04
N PHE A 51 17.90 11.81 19.33
CA PHE A 51 16.95 11.01 18.57
C PHE A 51 15.78 10.61 19.47
N ARG A 52 14.58 10.88 19.01
CA ARG A 52 13.32 10.57 19.67
C ARG A 52 12.56 9.58 18.79
N PHE A 53 12.39 8.36 19.28
CA PHE A 53 11.73 7.29 18.52
C PHE A 53 10.66 6.57 19.34
N ALA A 54 9.64 6.09 18.63
CA ALA A 54 8.52 5.39 19.22
C ALA A 54 8.97 4.06 19.83
N SER A 55 8.53 3.81 21.05
CA SER A 55 8.74 2.52 21.72
C SER A 55 7.52 1.63 21.42
N PRO A 56 7.71 0.37 20.97
CA PRO A 56 6.60 -0.55 20.76
C PRO A 56 5.79 -0.75 22.05
N THR A 57 4.46 -0.76 21.92
CA THR A 57 3.54 -0.93 23.04
C THR A 57 2.53 -2.05 22.80
N SER A 58 2.12 -2.73 23.86
CA SER A 58 1.02 -3.69 23.80
C SER A 58 -0.30 -2.93 23.69
N PHE A 59 -1.19 -3.39 22.81
CA PHE A 59 -2.53 -2.81 22.68
C PHE A 59 -3.56 -3.89 22.36
N LYS A 60 -4.83 -3.57 22.64
CA LYS A 60 -5.95 -4.44 22.34
C LYS A 60 -7.16 -3.63 21.85
N SER A 61 -7.76 -4.10 20.78
CA SER A 61 -9.02 -3.62 20.19
C SER A 61 -10.01 -4.79 20.11
N SER A 62 -11.17 -4.56 19.49
CA SER A 62 -12.18 -5.60 19.25
C SER A 62 -11.68 -6.69 18.28
N THR A 63 -10.85 -6.33 17.29
CA THR A 63 -10.37 -7.26 16.25
C THR A 63 -8.90 -7.61 16.37
N VAL A 64 -8.07 -6.73 16.96
CA VAL A 64 -6.60 -6.88 16.99
C VAL A 64 -6.06 -6.80 18.41
N SER A 65 -5.18 -7.74 18.78
CA SER A 65 -4.38 -7.72 20.00
C SER A 65 -2.89 -7.85 19.67
N GLN A 66 -2.08 -6.89 20.12
CA GLN A 66 -0.62 -6.91 20.04
C GLN A 66 -0.04 -6.99 21.45
N GLU A 67 0.83 -7.94 21.69
CA GLU A 67 1.58 -8.07 22.94
C GLU A 67 3.08 -7.97 22.66
N VAL A 68 3.73 -6.96 23.25
CA VAL A 68 5.18 -6.74 23.17
C VAL A 68 5.86 -7.35 24.39
N LYS A 69 6.88 -8.19 24.16
CA LYS A 69 7.71 -8.85 25.18
C LYS A 69 9.19 -8.61 24.92
N ASP A 70 9.97 -8.68 26.00
CA ASP A 70 11.44 -8.70 25.96
C ASP A 70 12.09 -7.54 25.20
N TYR A 71 11.45 -6.37 25.15
CA TYR A 71 12.00 -5.22 24.44
C TYR A 71 13.30 -4.73 25.08
N LYS A 72 14.41 -4.88 24.37
CA LYS A 72 15.77 -4.52 24.78
C LYS A 72 16.39 -3.60 23.75
N LEU A 73 17.07 -2.57 24.24
CA LEU A 73 17.81 -1.61 23.42
C LEU A 73 19.30 -1.70 23.74
N SER A 74 20.13 -1.73 22.71
CA SER A 74 21.57 -1.50 22.82
C SER A 74 21.95 -0.28 21.98
N TYR A 75 23.03 0.39 22.39
CA TYR A 75 23.49 1.63 21.79
C TYR A 75 24.99 1.58 21.56
N ASN A 76 25.44 2.02 20.40
CA ASN A 76 26.84 2.17 20.07
C ASN A 76 27.08 3.45 19.25
N PRO A 77 27.86 4.42 19.73
CA PRO A 77 28.49 4.50 21.04
C PRO A 77 27.48 4.69 22.17
N LYS A 78 27.93 4.56 23.42
CA LYS A 78 27.09 4.78 24.60
C LYS A 78 26.54 6.22 24.62
N PRO A 79 25.22 6.42 24.82
CA PRO A 79 24.64 7.75 24.85
C PRO A 79 24.97 8.50 26.15
N ALA A 80 24.89 9.82 26.08
CA ALA A 80 25.00 10.72 27.23
C ALA A 80 23.74 10.65 28.12
N SER A 81 22.55 10.54 27.53
CA SER A 81 21.30 10.29 28.25
C SER A 81 20.32 9.44 27.45
N VAL A 82 19.47 8.71 28.16
CA VAL A 82 18.31 7.98 27.64
C VAL A 82 17.12 8.33 28.54
N GLU A 83 16.09 8.91 27.96
CA GLU A 83 14.88 9.37 28.65
C GLU A 83 13.67 8.67 28.02
N ILE A 84 12.71 8.26 28.84
CA ILE A 84 11.42 7.74 28.36
C ILE A 84 10.37 8.80 28.65
N GLU A 85 9.62 9.19 27.63
CA GLU A 85 8.52 10.12 27.75
C GLU A 85 7.21 9.48 27.28
N THR A 86 6.10 10.00 27.78
CA THR A 86 4.75 9.62 27.34
C THR A 86 4.02 10.89 26.95
N ASP A 87 3.52 10.93 25.72
CA ASP A 87 2.82 12.11 25.20
C ASP A 87 1.35 12.16 25.62
N ALA A 88 0.62 13.18 25.17
CA ALA A 88 -0.80 13.35 25.45
C ALA A 88 -1.69 12.26 24.83
N PHE A 89 -1.16 11.42 23.94
CA PHE A 89 -1.85 10.30 23.31
C PHE A 89 -1.58 8.97 24.01
N GLY A 90 -0.70 8.96 25.01
CA GLY A 90 -0.25 7.74 25.68
C GLY A 90 0.85 7.00 24.91
N ASN A 91 1.38 7.60 23.83
CA ASN A 91 2.50 7.02 23.10
C ASN A 91 3.75 7.11 23.95
N ARG A 92 4.54 6.03 23.98
CA ARG A 92 5.82 6.00 24.68
C ARG A 92 6.94 6.28 23.68
N PHE A 93 7.73 7.31 23.92
CA PHE A 93 8.91 7.61 23.12
C PHE A 93 10.18 7.44 23.96
N THR A 94 11.22 6.93 23.33
CA THR A 94 12.57 6.91 23.89
C THR A 94 13.36 8.03 23.24
N LYS A 95 13.92 8.91 24.07
CA LYS A 95 14.75 10.04 23.66
C LYS A 95 16.18 9.80 24.08
N VAL A 96 17.08 9.72 23.11
CA VAL A 96 18.48 9.39 23.33
C VAL A 96 19.35 10.56 22.88
N THR A 97 20.29 10.96 23.74
CA THR A 97 21.19 12.09 23.47
C THR A 97 22.63 11.64 23.40
N TRP A 98 23.35 12.03 22.35
CA TRP A 98 24.80 11.96 22.25
C TRP A 98 25.38 13.37 22.18
N LEU A 99 26.56 13.56 22.79
CA LEU A 99 27.31 14.82 22.80
C LEU A 99 28.71 14.58 22.24
N ASN A 100 29.22 15.54 21.47
CA ASN A 100 30.58 15.55 20.91
C ASN A 100 30.96 14.21 20.24
N ILE A 101 30.13 13.74 19.33
CA ILE A 101 30.28 12.44 18.67
C ILE A 101 31.04 12.55 17.36
N ASN A 102 31.97 11.62 17.13
CA ASN A 102 32.83 11.57 15.94
C ASN A 102 32.82 10.20 15.25
N SER A 103 31.89 9.32 15.63
CA SER A 103 31.68 7.99 15.05
C SER A 103 30.21 7.76 14.77
N ASN A 104 29.90 6.84 13.86
CA ASN A 104 28.51 6.48 13.55
C ASN A 104 27.76 6.03 14.81
N VAL A 105 26.47 6.38 14.87
CA VAL A 105 25.56 5.91 15.91
C VAL A 105 24.78 4.72 15.38
N GLU A 106 24.59 3.73 16.23
CA GLU A 106 23.79 2.55 16.03
C GLU A 106 22.94 2.28 17.28
N ILE A 107 21.67 1.95 17.06
CA ILE A 107 20.68 1.60 18.06
C ILE A 107 20.05 0.30 17.59
N ILE A 108 20.16 -0.74 18.40
CA ILE A 108 19.59 -2.05 18.08
C ILE A 108 18.48 -2.34 19.09
N GLY A 109 17.24 -2.36 18.62
CA GLY A 109 16.07 -2.80 19.35
C GLY A 109 15.74 -4.25 19.04
N LYS A 110 15.63 -5.11 20.06
CA LYS A 110 15.16 -6.49 19.92
C LYS A 110 13.90 -6.68 20.75
N LEU A 111 12.87 -7.29 20.18
CA LEU A 111 11.61 -7.55 20.85
C LEU A 111 10.89 -8.78 20.28
N ASN A 112 10.03 -9.37 21.10
CA ASN A 112 9.09 -10.39 20.70
C ASN A 112 7.69 -9.79 20.62
N ILE A 113 6.98 -10.04 19.53
CA ILE A 113 5.62 -9.56 19.34
C ILE A 113 4.70 -10.75 19.10
N ALA A 114 3.63 -10.83 19.88
CA ALA A 114 2.53 -11.75 19.63
C ALA A 114 1.31 -10.98 19.11
N MET A 115 0.91 -11.26 17.87
CA MET A 115 -0.29 -10.70 17.26
C MET A 115 -1.39 -11.74 17.26
N ASN A 116 -2.59 -11.35 17.68
CA ASN A 116 -3.79 -12.17 17.59
C ASN A 116 -4.90 -11.32 16.99
N ILE A 117 -5.38 -11.72 15.82
CA ILE A 117 -6.46 -11.03 15.11
C ILE A 117 -7.61 -12.01 14.93
N SER A 118 -8.81 -11.59 15.29
CA SER A 118 -10.02 -12.40 15.21
C SER A 118 -11.03 -11.68 14.31
N LEU A 119 -11.25 -12.22 13.12
CA LEU A 119 -12.21 -11.71 12.13
C LEU A 119 -13.62 -12.22 12.42
N LYS A 120 -14.03 -12.14 13.69
CA LYS A 120 -15.40 -12.43 14.10
C LYS A 120 -16.32 -11.31 13.64
N GLU A 121 -17.57 -11.66 13.46
CA GLU A 121 -18.60 -10.69 13.13
C GLU A 121 -18.67 -9.59 14.21
N LEU A 122 -18.50 -8.34 13.79
CA LEU A 122 -18.72 -7.18 14.64
C LEU A 122 -20.19 -6.79 14.58
N ILE A 123 -20.71 -6.30 15.70
CA ILE A 123 -22.07 -5.77 15.77
C ILE A 123 -21.94 -4.33 16.21
N SER A 124 -22.34 -3.40 15.34
CA SER A 124 -22.50 -1.99 15.69
C SER A 124 -23.93 -1.56 15.44
N THR A 125 -24.52 -0.88 16.41
CA THR A 125 -25.82 -0.23 16.32
C THR A 125 -25.68 1.29 16.32
N ALA A 126 -24.46 1.81 16.19
CA ALA A 126 -24.20 3.24 16.12
C ALA A 126 -24.94 3.89 14.91
N PRO A 127 -25.93 4.77 15.17
CA PRO A 127 -26.65 5.51 14.15
C PRO A 127 -25.76 6.59 13.55
N PHE A 128 -26.12 7.04 12.35
CA PHE A 128 -25.52 8.21 11.73
C PHE A 128 -26.60 9.23 11.36
N PRO A 129 -26.41 10.53 11.64
CA PRO A 129 -25.23 11.14 12.28
C PRO A 129 -25.11 10.81 13.78
N LEU A 130 -23.88 10.85 14.31
CA LEU A 130 -23.54 10.63 15.73
C LEU A 130 -24.01 11.81 16.61
N THR A 131 -25.31 12.06 16.68
CA THR A 131 -25.88 13.15 17.48
C THR A 131 -26.33 12.66 18.86
N PRO A 132 -26.22 13.48 19.93
CA PRO A 132 -26.61 13.10 21.29
C PRO A 132 -28.08 12.65 21.42
N LEU A 133 -28.95 13.07 20.50
CA LEU A 133 -30.37 12.73 20.47
C LEU A 133 -30.65 11.27 20.04
N SER A 134 -29.62 10.51 19.64
CA SER A 134 -29.76 9.19 19.02
C SER A 134 -29.72 8.00 20.00
N GLY A 135 -29.75 8.25 21.32
CA GLY A 135 -29.74 7.18 22.34
C GLY A 135 -28.40 6.42 22.48
N VAL A 136 -27.36 6.88 21.79
CA VAL A 136 -25.99 6.34 21.84
C VAL A 136 -25.27 6.90 23.05
N LYS A 137 -24.33 6.13 23.62
CA LYS A 137 -23.36 6.70 24.57
C LYS A 137 -22.66 7.89 23.90
N GLU A 138 -22.69 9.04 24.56
CA GLU A 138 -21.99 10.23 24.10
C GLU A 138 -20.50 9.88 23.90
N ILE A 139 -19.90 10.38 22.81
CA ILE A 139 -18.47 10.23 22.56
C ILE A 139 -17.72 10.69 23.81
N GLU A 140 -16.92 9.80 24.38
CA GLU A 140 -16.16 10.10 25.59
C GLU A 140 -15.32 11.37 25.36
N GLN A 141 -15.26 12.25 26.37
CA GLN A 141 -14.63 13.57 26.22
C GLN A 141 -13.18 13.49 25.70
N LYS A 142 -12.43 12.45 26.09
CA LYS A 142 -11.07 12.20 25.59
C LYS A 142 -11.02 11.88 24.10
N GLU A 143 -12.07 11.30 23.52
CA GLU A 143 -12.10 10.89 22.12
C GLU A 143 -12.61 12.03 21.21
N LYS A 144 -13.37 12.99 21.75
CA LYS A 144 -13.81 14.19 21.01
C LYS A 144 -12.67 14.99 20.40
N ARG A 145 -11.46 14.94 20.98
CA ARG A 145 -10.29 15.62 20.40
C ARG A 145 -9.95 15.12 19.00
N PHE A 146 -10.30 13.87 18.67
CA PHE A 146 -10.07 13.27 17.36
C PHE A 146 -11.13 13.66 16.33
N LEU A 147 -11.96 14.67 16.64
CA LEU A 147 -12.78 15.41 15.68
C LEU A 147 -12.08 16.69 15.21
N SER A 148 -11.03 17.13 15.90
CA SER A 148 -10.37 18.40 15.62
C SER A 148 -9.61 18.37 14.28
N PRO A 149 -9.68 19.44 13.47
CA PRO A 149 -8.85 19.59 12.30
C PRO A 149 -7.39 19.82 12.70
N THR A 150 -6.49 19.54 11.77
CA THR A 150 -5.07 19.90 11.86
C THR A 150 -4.58 20.38 10.50
N PRO A 151 -3.38 21.00 10.40
CA PRO A 151 -2.76 21.33 9.12
C PRO A 151 -2.54 20.17 8.14
N LEU A 152 -2.56 18.91 8.59
CA LEU A 152 -2.44 17.74 7.70
C LEU A 152 -3.78 17.01 7.49
N THR A 153 -4.76 17.25 8.37
CA THR A 153 -6.10 16.68 8.28
C THR A 153 -7.13 17.82 8.36
N GLU A 154 -7.22 18.61 7.31
CA GLU A 154 -7.98 19.88 7.26
C GLU A 154 -9.50 19.64 7.18
N ALA A 155 -10.07 19.00 8.21
CA ALA A 155 -11.49 18.64 8.32
C ALA A 155 -12.44 19.85 8.32
N ASP A 156 -11.93 21.05 8.59
CA ASP A 156 -12.65 22.32 8.54
C ASP A 156 -12.55 23.02 7.17
N ASN A 157 -11.78 22.48 6.22
CA ASN A 157 -11.75 22.96 4.85
C ASN A 157 -13.14 22.79 4.20
N ILE A 158 -13.60 23.82 3.47
CA ILE A 158 -14.93 23.82 2.87
C ILE A 158 -15.13 22.68 1.87
N ARG A 159 -14.11 22.38 1.05
CA ARG A 159 -14.17 21.33 0.02
C ARG A 159 -14.24 19.94 0.65
N ILE A 160 -13.47 19.73 1.72
CA ILE A 160 -13.50 18.48 2.51
C ILE A 160 -14.88 18.28 3.14
N LYS A 161 -15.46 19.33 3.76
CA LYS A 161 -16.81 19.26 4.35
C LYS A 161 -17.90 18.99 3.32
N GLU A 162 -17.86 19.67 2.18
CA GLU A 162 -18.83 19.46 1.09
C GLU A 162 -18.74 18.03 0.54
N LEU A 163 -17.54 17.53 0.31
CA LEU A 163 -17.33 16.16 -0.14
C LEU A 163 -17.80 15.15 0.91
N ALA A 164 -17.37 15.28 2.17
CA ALA A 164 -17.79 14.39 3.25
C ALA A 164 -19.32 14.34 3.39
N ASN A 165 -19.99 15.49 3.41
CA ASN A 165 -21.45 15.59 3.48
C ASN A 165 -22.14 14.94 2.27
N ASN A 166 -21.54 15.00 1.08
CA ASN A 166 -22.07 14.35 -0.11
C ASN A 166 -21.89 12.83 -0.06
N LEU A 167 -20.72 12.34 0.38
CA LEU A 167 -20.41 10.90 0.44
C LEU A 167 -21.29 10.15 1.44
N VAL A 168 -21.65 10.79 2.55
CA VAL A 168 -22.47 10.15 3.60
C VAL A 168 -23.98 10.31 3.40
N LYS A 169 -24.43 10.86 2.27
CA LYS A 169 -25.87 11.03 1.98
C LYS A 169 -26.58 9.69 2.00
N GLY A 170 -27.61 9.57 2.85
CA GLY A 170 -28.41 8.36 2.99
C GLY A 170 -27.80 7.30 3.92
N ALA A 171 -26.61 7.53 4.47
CA ALA A 171 -26.08 6.70 5.56
C ALA A 171 -27.00 6.79 6.78
N LYS A 172 -27.43 5.63 7.28
CA LYS A 172 -28.24 5.53 8.51
C LYS A 172 -27.43 5.05 9.71
N THR A 173 -26.27 4.47 9.45
CA THR A 173 -25.37 3.89 10.45
C THR A 173 -23.98 4.48 10.27
N GLU A 174 -23.22 4.55 11.37
CA GLU A 174 -21.85 5.06 11.35
C GLU A 174 -20.98 4.24 10.40
N GLU A 175 -21.09 2.92 10.48
CA GLU A 175 -20.39 1.98 9.59
C GLU A 175 -20.64 2.30 8.10
N SER A 176 -21.89 2.56 7.73
CA SER A 176 -22.24 2.89 6.34
C SER A 176 -21.60 4.21 5.90
N ALA A 177 -21.51 5.21 6.78
CA ALA A 177 -20.83 6.46 6.49
C ALA A 177 -19.30 6.25 6.34
N VAL A 178 -18.69 5.47 7.23
CA VAL A 178 -17.26 5.14 7.20
C VAL A 178 -16.90 4.43 5.90
N ILE A 179 -17.61 3.35 5.55
CA ILE A 179 -17.31 2.56 4.35
C ILE A 179 -17.50 3.39 3.06
N GLN A 180 -18.52 4.25 2.99
CA GLN A 180 -18.70 5.15 1.85
C GLN A 180 -17.53 6.12 1.66
N ILE A 181 -17.03 6.70 2.75
CA ILE A 181 -15.86 7.59 2.72
C ILE A 181 -14.61 6.83 2.30
N LEU A 182 -14.32 5.69 2.94
CA LEU A 182 -13.09 4.94 2.68
C LEU A 182 -13.05 4.35 1.27
N ASN A 183 -14.18 3.80 0.78
CA ASN A 183 -14.27 3.33 -0.61
C ASN A 183 -14.01 4.46 -1.61
N TRP A 184 -14.55 5.65 -1.36
CA TRP A 184 -14.28 6.79 -2.24
C TRP A 184 -12.78 7.14 -2.27
N VAL A 185 -12.10 7.12 -1.12
CA VAL A 185 -10.64 7.37 -1.08
C VAL A 185 -9.89 6.29 -1.87
N VAL A 186 -10.22 5.01 -1.68
CA VAL A 186 -9.62 3.87 -2.42
C VAL A 186 -9.75 4.07 -3.93
N ASP A 187 -10.93 4.49 -4.40
CA ASP A 187 -11.23 4.62 -5.84
C ASP A 187 -10.64 5.88 -6.48
N ASN A 188 -10.34 6.92 -5.69
CA ASN A 188 -9.97 8.26 -6.22
C ASN A 188 -8.53 8.67 -5.90
N VAL A 189 -7.81 7.95 -5.05
CA VAL A 189 -6.42 8.23 -4.72
C VAL A 189 -5.52 7.15 -5.28
N LYS A 190 -4.49 7.56 -6.03
CA LYS A 190 -3.45 6.67 -6.56
C LYS A 190 -2.20 6.76 -5.71
N TYR A 191 -1.62 5.61 -5.42
CA TYR A 191 -0.39 5.58 -4.64
C TYR A 191 0.79 6.18 -5.42
N THR A 192 1.55 7.05 -4.76
CA THR A 192 2.82 7.58 -5.26
C THR A 192 3.86 7.60 -4.15
N THR A 193 5.09 7.20 -4.47
CA THR A 193 6.20 7.30 -3.52
C THR A 193 6.70 8.74 -3.46
N ASN A 194 6.97 9.25 -2.26
CA ASN A 194 7.47 10.62 -2.00
C ASN A 194 6.61 11.75 -2.60
N PRO A 195 5.34 11.88 -2.19
CA PRO A 195 4.52 13.01 -2.60
C PRO A 195 5.13 14.35 -2.11
N PRO A 196 5.00 15.45 -2.89
CA PRO A 196 5.47 16.78 -2.51
C PRO A 196 4.89 17.31 -1.19
N GLN A 197 3.64 16.93 -0.89
CA GLN A 197 2.91 17.33 0.31
C GLN A 197 2.09 16.15 0.83
N TYR A 198 1.85 16.15 2.14
CA TYR A 198 1.26 15.02 2.85
C TYR A 198 -0.13 15.35 3.40
N ASP A 199 -0.64 16.57 3.22
CA ASP A 199 -1.93 17.02 3.75
C ASP A 199 -3.14 16.51 2.94
N ALA A 200 -4.31 16.57 3.57
CA ALA A 200 -5.54 16.05 2.99
C ALA A 200 -5.97 16.84 1.75
N VAL A 201 -5.79 18.16 1.75
CA VAL A 201 -6.22 19.03 0.65
C VAL A 201 -5.38 18.78 -0.60
N TYR A 202 -4.07 18.64 -0.47
CA TYR A 202 -3.18 18.23 -1.56
C TYR A 202 -3.62 16.89 -2.16
N THR A 203 -3.94 15.92 -1.29
CA THR A 203 -4.36 14.58 -1.72
C THR A 203 -5.68 14.64 -2.49
N LEU A 204 -6.63 15.43 -2.00
CA LEU A 204 -7.90 15.69 -2.68
C LEU A 204 -7.70 16.34 -4.06
N ASP A 205 -6.82 17.33 -4.15
CA ASP A 205 -6.59 18.11 -5.37
C ASP A 205 -5.83 17.31 -6.45
N THR A 206 -4.89 16.46 -6.03
CA THR A 206 -4.04 15.70 -6.95
C THR A 206 -4.54 14.30 -7.25
N GLY A 207 -5.38 13.72 -6.37
CA GLY A 207 -5.75 12.31 -6.44
C GLY A 207 -4.56 11.37 -6.29
N THR A 208 -3.47 11.82 -5.63
CA THR A 208 -2.25 11.04 -5.45
C THR A 208 -1.68 11.20 -4.05
N GLY A 209 -1.07 10.15 -3.50
CA GLY A 209 -0.40 10.22 -2.21
C GLY A 209 0.15 8.86 -1.75
N ASN A 210 0.81 8.81 -0.61
CA ASN A 210 1.25 7.56 0.01
C ASN A 210 0.38 7.21 1.24
N CYS A 211 0.81 6.24 2.06
CA CYS A 211 0.07 5.81 3.25
C CYS A 211 -0.32 6.95 4.22
N GLN A 212 0.52 7.99 4.35
CA GLN A 212 0.16 9.18 5.14
C GLN A 212 -0.95 10.00 4.48
N ASN A 213 -0.86 10.28 3.17
CA ASN A 213 -1.89 10.99 2.43
C ASN A 213 -3.24 10.26 2.44
N PHE A 214 -3.24 8.95 2.21
CA PHE A 214 -4.44 8.10 2.30
C PHE A 214 -5.07 8.20 3.69
N SER A 215 -4.25 8.09 4.74
CA SER A 215 -4.70 8.22 6.13
C SER A 215 -5.24 9.62 6.43
N HIS A 216 -4.52 10.67 6.04
CA HIS A 216 -4.89 12.05 6.31
C HIS A 216 -6.17 12.47 5.59
N LEU A 217 -6.34 12.13 4.32
CA LEU A 217 -7.57 12.43 3.58
C LEU A 217 -8.77 11.66 4.16
N SER A 218 -8.59 10.37 4.46
CA SER A 218 -9.62 9.55 5.11
C SER A 218 -10.03 10.16 6.45
N ILE A 219 -9.07 10.51 7.30
CA ILE A 219 -9.31 11.13 8.61
C ILE A 219 -10.00 12.49 8.45
N ALA A 220 -9.57 13.33 7.51
CA ALA A 220 -10.17 14.64 7.30
C ALA A 220 -11.64 14.54 6.89
N LEU A 221 -11.98 13.61 5.99
CA LEU A 221 -13.36 13.35 5.56
C LEU A 221 -14.22 12.77 6.70
N LEU A 222 -13.68 11.81 7.47
CA LEU A 222 -14.38 11.23 8.63
C LEU A 222 -14.65 12.28 9.71
N ARG A 223 -13.64 13.08 10.06
CA ARG A 223 -13.79 14.16 11.04
C ARG A 223 -14.78 15.23 10.57
N ALA A 224 -14.76 15.58 9.28
CA ALA A 224 -15.73 16.50 8.69
C ALA A 224 -17.18 15.96 8.72
N ALA A 225 -17.36 14.63 8.68
CA ALA A 225 -18.63 13.95 8.87
C ALA A 225 -19.02 13.77 10.36
N GLY A 226 -18.21 14.25 11.30
CA GLY A 226 -18.46 14.12 12.75
C GLY A 226 -18.07 12.77 13.35
N ILE A 227 -17.22 11.99 12.65
CA ILE A 227 -16.76 10.67 13.09
C ILE A 227 -15.33 10.81 13.63
N PRO A 228 -15.06 10.47 14.91
CA PRO A 228 -13.71 10.56 15.45
C PRO A 228 -12.77 9.54 14.80
N ALA A 229 -11.67 10.04 14.25
CA ALA A 229 -10.67 9.23 13.58
C ALA A 229 -9.26 9.70 13.96
N ARG A 230 -8.32 8.76 14.09
CA ARG A 230 -6.93 9.04 14.47
C ARG A 230 -5.95 8.35 13.55
N ILE A 231 -4.80 8.97 13.34
CA ILE A 231 -3.72 8.32 12.61
C ILE A 231 -3.02 7.32 13.52
N VAL A 232 -2.51 6.25 12.93
CA VAL A 232 -1.69 5.25 13.61
C VAL A 232 -0.35 5.17 12.91
N GLY A 233 0.73 5.22 13.68
CA GLY A 233 2.09 5.02 13.19
C GLY A 233 2.66 3.70 13.68
N GLY A 234 3.44 3.06 12.84
CA GLY A 234 4.08 1.80 13.18
C GLY A 234 5.00 1.29 12.09
N ILE A 235 5.23 -0.02 12.10
CA ILE A 235 5.99 -0.71 11.07
C ILE A 235 5.19 -1.86 10.46
N THR A 236 5.49 -2.19 9.22
CA THR A 236 4.96 -3.36 8.50
C THR A 236 6.04 -4.40 8.28
N LEU A 237 5.65 -5.68 8.22
CA LEU A 237 6.51 -6.81 7.91
C LEU A 237 6.22 -7.39 6.52
N ASN A 238 7.24 -7.77 5.77
CA ASN A 238 7.13 -8.17 4.36
C ASN A 238 6.86 -9.65 4.11
N LYS A 239 6.48 -10.44 5.11
CA LYS A 239 6.14 -11.85 4.87
C LYS A 239 4.74 -11.94 4.25
N PRO A 240 4.60 -12.40 2.99
CA PRO A 240 3.28 -12.50 2.36
C PRO A 240 2.40 -13.51 3.07
N TRP A 241 1.09 -13.38 2.88
CA TRP A 241 0.08 -14.30 3.41
C TRP A 241 -1.07 -14.49 2.41
N LYS A 242 -1.85 -15.55 2.58
CA LYS A 242 -2.88 -15.94 1.60
C LYS A 242 -4.29 -15.76 2.16
N VAL A 243 -5.16 -15.21 1.32
CA VAL A 243 -6.60 -15.13 1.50
C VAL A 243 -7.27 -16.12 0.54
N PRO A 244 -8.12 -17.04 1.02
CA PRO A 244 -8.81 -17.98 0.14
C PRO A 244 -9.84 -17.26 -0.74
N LEU A 245 -9.86 -17.60 -2.03
CA LEU A 245 -10.89 -17.19 -3.00
C LEU A 245 -11.61 -18.42 -3.55
N LYS A 246 -12.76 -18.22 -4.21
CA LYS A 246 -13.53 -19.32 -4.85
C LYS A 246 -12.65 -20.15 -5.82
N ASN A 247 -11.76 -19.49 -6.57
CA ASN A 247 -10.93 -20.09 -7.62
C ASN A 247 -9.43 -19.77 -7.43
N GLY A 248 -8.90 -19.87 -6.20
CA GLY A 248 -7.48 -19.66 -5.93
C GLY A 248 -7.23 -18.94 -4.60
N SER A 249 -6.23 -18.07 -4.57
CA SER A 249 -5.95 -17.26 -3.39
C SER A 249 -5.49 -15.87 -3.80
N LEU A 250 -5.89 -14.86 -3.03
CA LEU A 250 -5.28 -13.54 -3.06
C LEU A 250 -4.07 -13.56 -2.12
N VAL A 251 -2.88 -13.34 -2.66
CA VAL A 251 -1.66 -13.17 -1.88
C VAL A 251 -1.57 -11.71 -1.50
N GLN A 252 -1.59 -11.45 -0.19
CA GLN A 252 -1.41 -10.14 0.39
C GLN A 252 0.06 -9.95 0.72
N SER A 253 0.64 -8.88 0.19
CA SER A 253 1.97 -8.42 0.56
C SER A 253 1.97 -6.94 0.87
N ILE A 254 2.93 -6.52 1.68
CA ILE A 254 3.23 -5.14 2.00
C ILE A 254 4.73 -5.01 2.17
N GLY A 255 5.32 -3.89 1.75
CA GLY A 255 6.74 -3.68 1.97
C GLY A 255 7.07 -3.54 3.47
N GLN A 256 8.31 -3.85 3.83
CA GLN A 256 8.77 -3.79 5.22
C GLN A 256 9.33 -2.41 5.54
N GLY A 257 8.82 -1.79 6.60
CA GLY A 257 9.19 -0.41 6.87
C GLY A 257 8.27 0.33 7.81
N GLY A 258 8.39 1.66 7.84
CA GLY A 258 7.39 2.49 8.48
C GLY A 258 6.07 2.42 7.71
N HIS A 259 4.96 2.59 8.42
CA HIS A 259 3.65 2.66 7.79
C HIS A 259 2.71 3.55 8.61
N ALA A 260 1.79 4.20 7.92
CA ALA A 260 0.71 4.95 8.52
C ALA A 260 -0.64 4.41 8.05
N TRP A 261 -1.54 4.21 9.00
CA TRP A 261 -2.92 3.84 8.73
C TRP A 261 -3.84 4.63 9.68
N LEU A 262 -5.10 4.25 9.80
CA LEU A 262 -6.06 4.95 10.64
C LEU A 262 -6.85 4.03 11.57
N GLU A 263 -7.36 4.61 12.65
CA GLU A 263 -8.36 4.00 13.51
C GLU A 263 -9.60 4.90 13.55
N VAL A 264 -10.78 4.27 13.55
CA VAL A 264 -12.09 4.93 13.65
C VAL A 264 -12.75 4.53 14.96
N TYR A 265 -13.30 5.50 15.69
CA TYR A 265 -13.93 5.25 16.97
C TYR A 265 -15.43 5.05 16.82
N TYR A 266 -15.89 3.84 17.12
CA TYR A 266 -17.30 3.51 17.25
C TYR A 266 -17.71 3.61 18.73
N PRO A 267 -18.79 4.32 19.10
CA PRO A 267 -19.21 4.45 20.51
C PRO A 267 -19.55 3.13 21.23
N ASP A 268 -19.91 2.10 20.47
CA ASP A 268 -20.31 0.79 20.98
C ASP A 268 -19.23 -0.31 20.84
N ILE A 269 -18.20 -0.09 20.02
CA ILE A 269 -17.09 -1.05 19.79
C ILE A 269 -15.74 -0.51 20.30
N GLY A 270 -15.55 0.80 20.28
CA GLY A 270 -14.28 1.47 20.54
C GLY A 270 -13.47 1.72 19.25
N TRP A 271 -12.15 1.83 19.40
CA TRP A 271 -11.25 2.07 18.27
C TRP A 271 -11.08 0.82 17.42
N VAL A 272 -11.39 0.94 16.13
CA VAL A 272 -11.29 -0.11 15.12
C VAL A 272 -10.28 0.30 14.05
N PRO A 273 -9.27 -0.53 13.71
CA PRO A 273 -8.25 -0.16 12.75
C PRO A 273 -8.69 -0.40 11.29
N TYR A 274 -8.19 0.44 10.40
CA TYR A 274 -8.40 0.40 8.95
C TYR A 274 -7.08 0.74 8.26
N ASP A 275 -6.83 0.08 7.14
CA ASP A 275 -5.83 0.50 6.16
C ASP A 275 -6.56 0.77 4.85
N ALA A 276 -6.64 2.04 4.45
CA ALA A 276 -7.36 2.47 3.24
C ALA A 276 -6.76 1.87 1.94
N GLN A 277 -5.64 1.15 2.01
CA GLN A 277 -5.06 0.45 0.86
C GLN A 277 -5.26 -1.07 0.91
N GLN A 278 -5.65 -1.65 2.06
CA GLN A 278 -5.66 -3.11 2.25
C GLN A 278 -6.91 -3.66 2.93
N SER A 279 -7.41 -3.01 3.98
CA SER A 279 -8.40 -3.63 4.86
C SER A 279 -9.30 -2.66 5.61
N HIS A 280 -10.55 -3.08 5.78
CA HIS A 280 -11.52 -2.45 6.66
C HIS A 280 -11.74 -3.29 7.92
N LEU A 281 -11.94 -2.62 9.05
CA LEU A 281 -12.28 -3.20 10.37
C LEU A 281 -11.16 -4.01 11.06
N PHE A 282 -10.05 -4.25 10.38
CA PHE A 282 -8.84 -4.84 10.94
C PHE A 282 -7.60 -4.35 10.18
N VAL A 283 -6.41 -4.66 10.72
CA VAL A 283 -5.13 -4.65 10.00
C VAL A 283 -4.46 -6.00 10.14
N SER A 284 -3.66 -6.41 9.15
CA SER A 284 -3.01 -7.73 9.15
C SER A 284 -2.04 -7.90 10.34
N PRO A 285 -1.64 -9.15 10.70
CA PRO A 285 -0.65 -9.34 11.77
C PRO A 285 0.72 -8.76 11.41
N ARG A 286 0.93 -8.39 10.15
CA ARG A 286 2.14 -7.71 9.69
C ARG A 286 2.20 -6.25 10.13
N HIS A 287 1.12 -5.67 10.66
CA HIS A 287 1.06 -4.30 11.15
C HIS A 287 1.42 -4.22 12.64
N ILE A 288 2.62 -3.73 12.94
CA ILE A 288 3.07 -3.51 14.31
C ILE A 288 2.82 -2.04 14.67
N LYS A 289 1.82 -1.82 15.51
CA LYS A 289 1.47 -0.48 16.01
C LYS A 289 2.50 0.02 17.01
N GLN A 290 2.82 1.31 16.92
CA GLN A 290 3.71 1.96 17.87
C GLN A 290 3.06 3.20 18.48
N THR A 291 2.40 4.02 17.67
CA THR A 291 1.91 5.36 18.05
C THR A 291 0.54 5.67 17.47
N VAL A 292 -0.18 6.61 18.10
CA VAL A 292 -1.43 7.20 17.59
C VAL A 292 -1.43 8.71 17.76
N GLY A 293 -2.13 9.44 16.89
CA GLY A 293 -2.08 10.89 16.91
C GLY A 293 -3.25 11.58 16.21
N LEU A 294 -3.24 12.90 16.21
CA LEU A 294 -4.16 13.67 15.37
C LEU A 294 -3.72 13.63 13.90
N ASP A 295 -2.42 13.67 13.65
CA ASP A 295 -1.80 13.51 12.33
C ASP A 295 -0.33 13.02 12.42
N ALA A 296 0.34 12.90 11.27
CA ALA A 296 1.70 12.35 11.17
C ALA A 296 2.74 13.01 12.11
N ARG A 297 2.54 14.27 12.53
CA ARG A 297 3.47 14.99 13.41
C ARG A 297 3.50 14.44 14.83
N ASP A 298 2.44 13.75 15.25
CA ASP A 298 2.33 13.14 16.57
C ASP A 298 2.91 11.71 16.64
N ILE A 299 3.07 11.05 15.49
CA ILE A 299 3.41 9.62 15.41
C ILE A 299 4.84 9.32 14.94
N ASN A 300 5.51 10.30 14.33
CA ASN A 300 6.81 10.10 13.69
C ASN A 300 7.99 10.15 14.68
N ASP A 301 9.02 9.36 14.36
CA ASP A 301 10.34 9.52 14.94
C ASP A 301 10.97 10.84 14.45
N SER A 302 11.77 11.47 15.30
CA SER A 302 12.44 12.74 14.96
C SER A 302 13.84 12.81 15.56
N TRP A 303 14.74 13.54 14.90
CA TRP A 303 16.06 13.83 15.44
C TRP A 303 16.45 15.29 15.29
N LEU A 304 17.22 15.76 16.25
CA LEU A 304 17.87 17.06 16.26
C LEU A 304 19.38 16.86 16.21
N ALA A 305 20.08 17.57 15.35
CA ALA A 305 21.52 17.46 15.25
C ALA A 305 22.20 18.78 14.90
N SER A 306 23.35 19.03 15.52
CA SER A 306 24.15 20.25 15.31
C SER A 306 25.63 19.89 15.10
N PRO A 307 26.34 20.50 14.13
CA PRO A 307 25.90 21.61 13.26
C PRO A 307 25.11 21.18 12.01
N THR A 308 25.01 19.88 11.73
CA THR A 308 24.35 19.37 10.52
C THR A 308 23.53 18.14 10.83
N LEU A 309 22.46 17.91 10.06
CA LEU A 309 21.65 16.69 10.14
C LEU A 309 22.40 15.52 9.49
N PRO A 310 22.75 14.45 10.25
CA PRO A 310 23.33 13.25 9.67
C PRO A 310 22.26 12.46 8.91
N PRO A 311 22.64 11.71 7.85
CA PRO A 311 21.75 10.72 7.26
C PRO A 311 21.35 9.66 8.28
N PHE A 312 20.07 9.28 8.27
CA PHE A 312 19.49 8.23 9.11
C PHE A 312 19.27 6.98 8.27
N ARG A 313 19.59 5.78 8.75
CA ARG A 313 19.24 4.51 8.10
C ARG A 313 18.57 3.61 9.13
N GLU A 314 17.65 2.78 8.64
CA GLU A 314 17.05 1.74 9.46
C GLU A 314 16.89 0.44 8.67
N ASP A 315 17.23 -0.66 9.32
CA ASP A 315 17.05 -2.04 8.88
C ASP A 315 16.13 -2.75 9.87
N ILE A 316 15.16 -3.51 9.36
CA ILE A 316 14.23 -4.28 10.18
C ILE A 316 14.40 -5.74 9.76
N GLN A 317 14.60 -6.62 10.73
CA GLN A 317 14.64 -8.06 10.53
C GLN A 317 13.52 -8.69 11.35
N ALA A 318 12.79 -9.60 10.73
CA ALA A 318 11.66 -10.27 11.36
C ALA A 318 11.78 -11.78 11.20
N ASN A 319 11.87 -12.48 12.34
CA ASN A 319 11.92 -13.93 12.41
C ASN A 319 10.57 -14.46 12.93
N PHE A 320 9.79 -15.07 12.04
CA PHE A 320 8.45 -15.55 12.37
C PHE A 320 8.51 -16.91 13.06
N LEU A 321 8.41 -16.92 14.39
CA LEU A 321 8.39 -18.14 15.21
C LEU A 321 7.09 -18.92 15.06
N ARG A 322 5.98 -18.21 14.83
CA ARG A 322 4.66 -18.78 14.55
C ARG A 322 3.91 -17.88 13.57
N ASP A 323 3.26 -18.48 12.59
CA ASP A 323 2.47 -17.78 11.57
C ASP A 323 1.25 -18.63 11.20
N ASP A 324 0.24 -18.62 12.07
CA ASP A 324 -0.98 -19.42 11.97
C ASP A 324 -2.14 -18.56 11.47
N ILE A 325 -2.30 -18.50 10.15
CA ILE A 325 -3.36 -17.74 9.47
C ILE A 325 -4.42 -18.74 8.99
N LYS A 326 -5.58 -18.73 9.64
CA LYS A 326 -6.71 -19.62 9.34
C LYS A 326 -7.91 -18.78 8.97
N LEU A 327 -8.13 -18.64 7.67
CA LEU A 327 -9.19 -17.81 7.12
C LEU A 327 -10.15 -18.63 6.26
N SER A 328 -11.40 -18.20 6.22
CA SER A 328 -12.43 -18.70 5.32
C SER A 328 -13.13 -17.54 4.65
N LEU A 329 -13.42 -17.71 3.35
CA LEU A 329 -14.20 -16.76 2.58
C LEU A 329 -15.68 -16.87 2.98
N ARG A 330 -16.28 -15.76 3.44
CA ARG A 330 -17.71 -15.68 3.73
C ARG A 330 -18.50 -15.16 2.55
N ASP A 331 -18.09 -14.03 1.96
CA ASP A 331 -18.80 -13.37 0.87
C ASP A 331 -17.87 -12.43 0.08
N ILE A 332 -18.31 -11.99 -1.10
CA ILE A 332 -17.59 -11.07 -2.00
C ILE A 332 -18.60 -10.03 -2.51
N LYS A 333 -18.43 -8.74 -2.15
CA LYS A 333 -19.25 -7.61 -2.62
C LYS A 333 -18.54 -6.82 -3.70
N SER A 334 -19.24 -6.20 -4.66
CA SER A 334 -18.65 -5.65 -5.90
C SER A 334 -18.08 -4.22 -5.84
N ASN A 335 -17.80 -3.67 -4.66
CA ASN A 335 -17.31 -2.30 -4.48
C ASN A 335 -16.39 -2.26 -3.25
N PRO A 336 -15.24 -1.53 -3.21
CA PRO A 336 -14.66 -0.59 -4.20
C PRO A 336 -14.01 -1.28 -5.41
N SER A 337 -13.31 -0.52 -6.29
CA SER A 337 -12.61 -1.02 -7.50
C SER A 337 -11.42 -1.93 -7.19
N ASN A 338 -10.84 -1.79 -6.00
CA ASN A 338 -9.69 -2.57 -5.54
C ASN A 338 -10.13 -3.63 -4.51
N TYR A 339 -9.34 -4.70 -4.36
CA TYR A 339 -9.61 -5.69 -3.33
C TYR A 339 -9.39 -5.08 -1.93
N ILE A 340 -10.46 -4.99 -1.15
CA ILE A 340 -10.40 -4.62 0.26
C ILE A 340 -10.85 -5.80 1.09
N LEU A 341 -10.03 -6.17 2.08
CA LEU A 341 -10.35 -7.24 3.01
C LEU A 341 -11.15 -6.71 4.18
N THR A 342 -12.16 -7.43 4.62
CA THR A 342 -12.92 -7.04 5.81
C THR A 342 -13.47 -8.26 6.55
N ASN A 343 -13.72 -8.15 7.85
CA ASN A 343 -14.60 -9.09 8.54
C ASN A 343 -16.06 -8.67 8.39
N ALA A 344 -17.00 -9.57 8.70
CA ALA A 344 -18.40 -9.21 8.68
C ALA A 344 -18.71 -8.15 9.77
N ILE A 345 -19.52 -7.16 9.42
CA ILE A 345 -20.16 -6.26 10.36
C ILE A 345 -21.66 -6.25 10.11
N ILE A 346 -22.43 -6.53 11.15
CA ILE A 346 -23.89 -6.39 11.12
C ILE A 346 -24.22 -5.01 11.68
N ALA A 347 -24.73 -4.15 10.81
CA ALA A 347 -25.45 -2.94 11.17
C ALA A 347 -26.95 -3.14 10.91
N HIS A 348 -27.79 -3.00 11.94
CA HIS A 348 -29.26 -3.20 11.89
C HIS A 348 -30.01 -1.84 11.86
N LEU A 349 -31.18 -1.60 11.21
CA LEU A 349 -32.12 -2.47 10.48
C LEU A 349 -33.12 -1.71 9.55
N ALA A 350 -33.35 -2.23 8.33
CA ALA A 350 -34.63 -2.50 7.62
C ALA A 350 -34.39 -2.69 6.10
N LYS A 351 -35.08 -3.67 5.50
CA LYS A 351 -34.97 -4.15 4.11
C LYS A 351 -35.54 -3.17 3.04
N PRO A 352 -35.20 -3.35 1.75
CA PRO A 352 -34.77 -2.31 0.79
C PRO A 352 -35.93 -1.76 -0.07
N VAL A 353 -35.79 -0.75 -0.94
CA VAL A 353 -35.16 -0.74 -2.29
C VAL A 353 -35.36 0.67 -2.88
N VAL A 354 -34.46 1.21 -3.74
CA VAL A 354 -34.72 1.85 -5.07
C VAL A 354 -33.39 2.05 -5.80
N GLU A 355 -33.35 1.65 -7.09
CA GLU A 355 -32.23 1.70 -8.04
C GLU A 355 -31.82 3.13 -8.47
N ILE A 356 -30.56 3.29 -8.88
CA ILE A 356 -30.06 4.49 -9.59
C ILE A 356 -29.52 4.07 -10.97
N PRO A 357 -29.80 4.83 -12.05
CA PRO A 357 -29.47 4.42 -13.42
C PRO A 357 -27.97 4.55 -13.74
N GLN A 358 -27.52 3.76 -14.71
CA GLN A 358 -26.16 3.79 -15.26
C GLN A 358 -25.86 5.09 -16.01
N ILE A 359 -24.69 5.67 -15.74
CA ILE A 359 -24.10 6.75 -16.53
C ILE A 359 -23.23 6.13 -17.63
N GLU A 360 -23.55 6.47 -18.88
CA GLU A 360 -22.81 6.05 -20.06
C GLU A 360 -21.49 6.85 -20.18
N LYS A 361 -20.35 6.16 -20.30
CA LYS A 361 -19.06 6.80 -20.61
C LYS A 361 -19.00 7.17 -22.10
N PRO A 362 -18.41 8.32 -22.47
CA PRO A 362 -18.31 8.72 -23.87
C PRO A 362 -17.34 7.82 -24.65
N LYS A 363 -17.73 7.51 -25.90
CA LYS A 363 -16.92 6.80 -26.89
C LYS A 363 -15.72 7.64 -27.35
N PRO A 364 -14.53 7.07 -27.53
CA PRO A 364 -13.42 7.74 -28.21
C PRO A 364 -13.66 7.82 -29.72
N ALA A 365 -13.20 8.92 -30.33
CA ALA A 365 -13.16 9.12 -31.78
C ALA A 365 -12.07 8.25 -32.43
N PRO A 366 -12.22 7.85 -33.72
CA PRO A 366 -11.26 6.99 -34.40
C PRO A 366 -9.92 7.72 -34.63
N PRO A 367 -8.76 7.07 -34.44
CA PRO A 367 -7.49 7.70 -34.74
C PRO A 367 -7.25 7.76 -36.25
N LYS A 368 -6.72 8.89 -36.72
CA LYS A 368 -5.97 8.97 -37.98
C LYS A 368 -4.47 8.83 -37.69
N ALA A 369 -3.79 8.12 -38.61
CA ALA A 369 -2.35 7.94 -38.78
C ALA A 369 -1.60 7.10 -37.72
N MET A 370 -0.50 6.46 -38.14
CA MET A 370 0.42 5.72 -37.27
C MET A 370 0.93 6.64 -36.16
N VAL A 371 0.51 6.35 -34.92
CA VAL A 371 1.00 7.06 -33.73
C VAL A 371 1.92 6.11 -32.97
N LYS A 372 3.16 6.55 -32.77
CA LYS A 372 4.06 5.94 -31.79
C LYS A 372 3.45 6.17 -30.41
N VAL A 373 3.27 5.11 -29.63
CA VAL A 373 2.64 5.14 -28.32
C VAL A 373 3.59 4.66 -27.24
N GLU A 374 3.44 5.25 -26.06
CA GLU A 374 4.08 4.85 -24.82
C GLU A 374 3.00 4.82 -23.74
N PHE A 375 2.83 3.68 -23.06
CA PHE A 375 1.82 3.52 -22.01
C PHE A 375 2.24 2.50 -20.96
N GLY A 376 1.64 2.59 -19.77
CA GLY A 376 1.90 1.69 -18.64
C GLY A 376 1.92 2.45 -17.31
N ASN A 377 2.26 1.75 -16.22
CA ASN A 377 2.44 2.37 -14.91
C ASN A 377 3.85 2.97 -14.80
N MET A 378 3.97 4.25 -15.16
CA MET A 378 5.26 4.90 -15.40
C MET A 378 5.86 5.64 -14.19
N ASN A 379 5.15 5.70 -13.06
CA ASN A 379 5.58 6.47 -11.89
C ASN A 379 6.30 5.58 -10.87
N PHE A 380 7.60 5.83 -10.62
CA PHE A 380 8.35 5.21 -9.54
C PHE A 380 9.48 6.14 -9.05
N PRO A 381 9.98 5.97 -7.82
CA PRO A 381 11.05 6.81 -7.29
C PRO A 381 12.39 6.45 -7.93
N SER A 382 13.01 7.41 -8.63
CA SER A 382 14.38 7.26 -9.14
C SER A 382 15.44 7.36 -8.03
N LEU A 383 15.09 7.95 -6.88
CA LEU A 383 15.90 8.06 -5.66
C LEU A 383 14.99 7.83 -4.44
N ILE A 384 15.44 7.02 -3.48
CA ILE A 384 14.76 6.82 -2.19
C ILE A 384 15.54 7.63 -1.15
N ASP A 385 15.12 8.87 -0.89
CA ASP A 385 15.63 9.64 0.25
C ASP A 385 14.79 9.30 1.49
N ILE A 386 15.46 8.88 2.56
CA ILE A 386 14.85 8.20 3.72
C ILE A 386 14.41 9.15 4.84
N PHE A 387 14.49 10.46 4.58
CA PHE A 387 14.05 11.50 5.50
C PHE A 387 13.72 12.80 4.76
N THR A 388 12.73 13.54 5.26
CA THR A 388 12.45 14.91 4.83
C THR A 388 13.15 15.91 5.76
N LYS A 389 13.79 16.93 5.16
CA LYS A 389 14.36 18.07 5.88
C LYS A 389 13.30 19.17 5.96
N SER A 390 13.00 19.68 7.15
CA SER A 390 12.29 20.95 7.26
C SER A 390 13.18 22.07 6.74
N LYS A 391 12.60 22.96 5.94
CA LYS A 391 13.32 24.04 5.25
C LYS A 391 13.87 25.05 6.27
N GLY A 392 15.14 24.92 6.66
CA GLY A 392 15.89 25.93 7.43
C GLY A 392 16.39 25.55 8.83
N GLU A 393 16.23 24.32 9.34
CA GLU A 393 16.56 24.01 10.75
C GLU A 393 17.25 22.66 11.02
N GLU A 394 17.84 22.57 12.22
CA GLU A 394 18.60 21.45 12.83
C GLU A 394 17.77 20.18 13.15
N GLN A 395 16.57 20.01 12.55
CA GLN A 395 15.61 18.93 12.85
C GLN A 395 15.22 18.09 11.62
N GLY A 396 15.28 16.76 11.75
CA GLY A 396 14.82 15.79 10.77
C GLY A 396 13.68 14.92 11.31
N TYR A 397 12.86 14.39 10.39
CA TYR A 397 11.78 13.46 10.69
C TYR A 397 11.95 12.18 9.87
N LYS A 398 11.61 11.03 10.46
CA LYS A 398 11.57 9.77 9.74
C LYS A 398 10.40 9.81 8.76
N THR A 399 10.68 9.71 7.46
CA THR A 399 9.63 9.44 6.48
C THR A 399 9.17 7.99 6.69
N LEU A 400 7.87 7.77 6.86
CA LEU A 400 7.34 6.42 7.07
C LEU A 400 7.51 5.56 5.81
N ASP A 401 7.66 6.17 4.62
CA ASP A 401 7.79 5.53 3.31
C ASP A 401 8.91 4.48 3.24
N LYS A 402 8.55 3.25 3.56
CA LYS A 402 9.34 2.07 3.26
C LYS A 402 8.41 0.92 2.91
N GLU A 403 7.75 1.04 1.77
CA GLU A 403 7.22 -0.13 1.09
C GLU A 403 8.28 -0.65 0.12
N THR A 404 9.40 -1.16 0.64
CA THR A 404 10.38 -1.81 -0.24
C THR A 404 9.82 -3.14 -0.70
N ALA A 405 9.56 -3.23 -2.00
CA ALA A 405 9.03 -4.41 -2.68
C ALA A 405 9.81 -5.69 -2.36
N GLU A 406 9.09 -6.81 -2.35
CA GLU A 406 9.57 -8.18 -2.13
C GLU A 406 10.82 -8.50 -2.98
N TYR A 407 11.58 -9.53 -2.59
CA TYR A 407 12.61 -10.10 -3.46
C TYR A 407 11.94 -10.81 -4.65
N VAL A 408 11.55 -10.06 -5.69
CA VAL A 408 10.80 -10.52 -6.88
C VAL A 408 11.50 -11.65 -7.64
N THR A 409 12.77 -11.94 -7.34
CA THR A 409 13.51 -13.04 -7.99
C THR A 409 14.04 -14.10 -7.03
N ALA A 410 13.60 -14.21 -5.78
CA ALA A 410 14.12 -15.27 -4.91
C ALA A 410 13.43 -16.63 -5.16
N GLU A 411 12.09 -16.66 -5.13
CA GLU A 411 11.32 -17.91 -5.02
C GLU A 411 10.14 -18.03 -6.01
N TYR A 412 9.56 -16.91 -6.46
CA TYR A 412 8.37 -16.88 -7.31
C TYR A 412 8.65 -16.31 -8.70
N THR A 413 7.81 -16.68 -9.68
CA THR A 413 7.69 -15.99 -10.96
C THR A 413 6.45 -15.11 -10.93
N PHE A 414 6.57 -13.90 -11.46
CA PHE A 414 5.52 -12.88 -11.45
C PHE A 414 5.06 -12.54 -12.86
N ALA A 415 3.78 -12.19 -13.00
CA ALA A 415 3.19 -11.75 -14.24
C ALA A 415 2.30 -10.51 -14.01
N GLN A 416 2.41 -9.53 -14.92
CA GLN A 416 1.58 -8.32 -14.97
C GLN A 416 0.81 -8.28 -16.30
N ALA A 417 -0.50 -8.08 -16.26
CA ALA A 417 -1.30 -7.95 -17.47
C ALA A 417 -1.37 -6.51 -17.97
N PHE A 418 -1.57 -6.37 -19.28
CA PHE A 418 -1.95 -5.12 -19.93
C PHE A 418 -2.88 -5.41 -21.11
N THR A 419 -3.71 -4.43 -21.48
CA THR A 419 -4.70 -4.59 -22.56
C THR A 419 -4.39 -3.62 -23.70
N ILE A 420 -4.49 -4.11 -24.93
CA ILE A 420 -4.43 -3.31 -26.16
C ILE A 420 -5.71 -3.45 -26.96
N GLU A 421 -6.28 -2.32 -27.39
CA GLU A 421 -7.56 -2.30 -28.10
C GLU A 421 -7.42 -2.54 -29.61
N ARG A 422 -6.21 -2.35 -30.15
CA ARG A 422 -5.89 -2.49 -31.58
C ARG A 422 -4.52 -3.16 -31.76
N PRO A 423 -4.22 -3.73 -32.93
CA PRO A 423 -2.94 -4.37 -33.16
C PRO A 423 -1.77 -3.42 -32.92
N LEU A 424 -0.77 -3.87 -32.16
CA LEU A 424 0.38 -3.10 -31.74
C LEU A 424 1.66 -3.73 -32.28
N LYS A 425 2.40 -3.00 -33.12
CA LYS A 425 3.78 -3.36 -33.46
C LYS A 425 4.68 -2.94 -32.30
N ILE A 426 5.07 -3.90 -31.46
CA ILE A 426 5.75 -3.63 -30.20
C ILE A 426 7.27 -3.49 -30.41
N GLU A 427 7.85 -2.38 -29.94
CA GLU A 427 9.30 -2.13 -30.02
C GLU A 427 10.00 -2.71 -28.79
N GLU A 428 9.57 -2.29 -27.60
CA GLU A 428 10.17 -2.71 -26.34
C GLU A 428 9.18 -2.58 -25.17
N ILE A 429 9.45 -3.32 -24.10
CA ILE A 429 8.82 -3.11 -22.80
C ILE A 429 9.93 -2.80 -21.80
N ASN A 430 9.76 -1.72 -21.05
CA ASN A 430 10.66 -1.34 -19.98
C ASN A 430 10.05 -1.74 -18.64
N LEU A 431 10.84 -2.35 -17.75
CA LEU A 431 10.42 -2.64 -16.37
C LEU A 431 11.19 -1.74 -15.40
N ALA A 432 10.49 -1.21 -14.39
CA ALA A 432 11.12 -0.45 -13.32
C ALA A 432 11.78 -1.43 -12.35
N MET A 433 13.10 -1.56 -12.37
CA MET A 433 13.79 -2.55 -11.55
C MET A 433 14.94 -1.97 -10.75
N HIS A 434 15.34 -2.69 -9.70
CA HIS A 434 16.53 -2.43 -8.92
C HIS A 434 17.34 -3.71 -8.74
N LYS A 435 18.66 -3.65 -8.99
CA LYS A 435 19.57 -4.78 -8.86
C LYS A 435 20.21 -4.79 -7.47
N PHE A 436 19.77 -5.71 -6.63
CA PHE A 436 20.33 -5.93 -5.29
C PHE A 436 21.58 -6.81 -5.31
N GLY A 437 21.69 -7.74 -6.26
CA GLY A 437 22.80 -8.70 -6.33
C GLY A 437 22.76 -9.61 -7.56
N GLY A 438 23.63 -10.61 -7.57
CA GLY A 438 23.85 -11.50 -8.72
C GLY A 438 25.06 -11.07 -9.56
N ARG A 439 25.99 -12.02 -9.76
CA ARG A 439 27.27 -11.81 -10.47
C ARG A 439 27.30 -12.39 -11.88
N ALA A 440 26.29 -13.17 -12.25
CA ALA A 440 26.17 -13.83 -13.54
C ALA A 440 24.69 -14.14 -13.82
N GLY A 441 24.26 -13.96 -15.06
CA GLY A 441 22.93 -14.40 -15.51
C GLY A 441 22.27 -13.45 -16.49
N SER A 442 21.03 -13.75 -16.83
CA SER A 442 20.21 -12.94 -17.72
C SER A 442 18.79 -12.82 -17.22
N LEU A 443 18.19 -11.66 -17.47
CA LEU A 443 16.75 -11.45 -17.40
C LEU A 443 16.15 -11.45 -18.78
N TRP A 444 14.93 -11.92 -18.92
CA TRP A 444 14.12 -11.70 -20.11
C TRP A 444 12.66 -11.64 -19.71
N ILE A 445 11.81 -11.08 -20.55
CA ILE A 445 10.36 -11.19 -20.43
C ILE A 445 9.78 -12.09 -21.52
N ASP A 446 8.76 -12.83 -21.14
CA ASP A 446 7.78 -13.43 -22.06
C ASP A 446 6.54 -12.53 -22.08
N VAL A 447 6.00 -12.25 -23.26
CA VAL A 447 4.71 -11.56 -23.44
C VAL A 447 3.75 -12.56 -24.06
N VAL A 448 2.84 -13.09 -23.24
CA VAL A 448 1.90 -14.16 -23.64
C VAL A 448 0.47 -13.63 -23.69
N LYS A 449 -0.36 -14.21 -24.55
CA LYS A 449 -1.79 -13.85 -24.61
C LYS A 449 -2.52 -14.34 -23.36
N ASP A 450 -3.55 -13.60 -22.93
CA ASP A 450 -4.44 -14.03 -21.86
C ASP A 450 -5.23 -15.30 -22.23
N ASP A 451 -5.35 -16.21 -21.27
CA ASP A 451 -6.16 -17.42 -21.31
C ASP A 451 -7.06 -17.48 -20.08
N GLY A 452 -8.26 -16.91 -20.21
CA GLY A 452 -9.27 -16.91 -19.14
C GLY A 452 -8.84 -16.14 -17.89
N GLY A 453 -8.18 -14.99 -18.05
CA GLY A 453 -7.68 -14.17 -16.96
C GLY A 453 -6.33 -14.62 -16.38
N LYS A 454 -5.61 -15.51 -17.08
CA LYS A 454 -4.28 -16.03 -16.67
C LYS A 454 -3.29 -15.97 -17.83
N PRO A 455 -1.96 -15.96 -17.57
CA PRO A 455 -0.96 -16.10 -18.62
C PRO A 455 -1.12 -17.40 -19.40
N GLY A 456 -1.32 -17.29 -20.72
CA GLY A 456 -1.40 -18.42 -21.65
C GLY A 456 -0.02 -18.97 -22.05
N MET A 457 -0.01 -19.87 -23.03
CA MET A 457 1.20 -20.56 -23.50
C MET A 457 1.81 -19.97 -24.77
N GLU A 458 1.05 -19.16 -25.51
CA GLU A 458 1.47 -18.55 -26.77
C GLU A 458 1.88 -17.10 -26.56
N GLY A 459 3.05 -16.72 -27.09
CA GLY A 459 3.59 -15.38 -26.91
C GLY A 459 4.91 -15.13 -27.61
N ILE A 460 5.49 -13.98 -27.32
CA ILE A 460 6.80 -13.56 -27.80
C ILE A 460 7.78 -13.46 -26.62
N ARG A 461 9.06 -13.68 -26.88
CA ARG A 461 10.13 -13.58 -25.89
C ARG A 461 11.09 -12.47 -26.28
N SER A 462 11.43 -11.63 -25.30
CA SER A 462 12.47 -10.61 -25.48
C SER A 462 13.88 -11.21 -25.52
N PHE A 463 14.83 -10.45 -26.06
CA PHE A 463 16.24 -10.77 -25.94
C PHE A 463 16.68 -10.71 -24.46
N PRO A 464 17.56 -11.63 -24.04
CA PRO A 464 18.07 -11.64 -22.67
C PRO A 464 18.93 -10.41 -22.39
N LEU A 465 18.62 -9.72 -21.30
CA LEU A 465 19.44 -8.67 -20.71
C LEU A 465 20.48 -9.32 -19.79
N ASN A 466 21.77 -9.18 -20.12
CA ASN A 466 22.85 -9.73 -19.32
C ASN A 466 23.11 -8.89 -18.05
N LEU A 467 23.01 -9.53 -16.89
CA LEU A 467 23.17 -8.90 -15.58
C LEU A 467 24.54 -8.26 -15.36
N ASP A 468 25.58 -8.79 -15.99
CA ASP A 468 26.97 -8.33 -15.79
C ASP A 468 27.19 -6.95 -16.39
N THR A 469 26.31 -6.56 -17.33
CA THR A 469 26.33 -5.24 -17.98
C THR A 469 25.57 -4.18 -17.16
N ILE A 470 24.81 -4.59 -16.14
CA ILE A 470 24.02 -3.70 -15.29
C ILE A 470 24.87 -3.23 -14.10
N LYS A 471 25.24 -1.94 -14.11
CA LYS A 471 25.91 -1.26 -13.00
C LYS A 471 24.95 -1.08 -11.83
N TYR A 472 25.49 -1.11 -10.60
CA TYR A 472 24.73 -0.78 -9.40
C TYR A 472 24.34 0.70 -9.39
N PHE A 473 23.10 1.00 -8.99
CA PHE A 473 22.57 2.35 -8.84
C PHE A 473 21.65 2.43 -7.62
N PRO A 474 21.72 3.48 -6.78
CA PRO A 474 20.81 3.65 -5.66
C PRO A 474 19.39 4.01 -6.14
N GLY A 475 18.43 3.09 -5.99
CA GLY A 475 17.03 3.29 -6.42
C GLY A 475 16.65 2.53 -7.69
N TYR A 476 15.42 2.73 -8.18
CA TYR A 476 14.88 2.01 -9.34
C TYR A 476 15.24 2.71 -10.65
N GLN A 477 15.34 1.93 -11.73
CA GLN A 477 15.60 2.41 -13.09
C GLN A 477 14.78 1.64 -14.12
N TRP A 478 14.54 2.25 -15.28
CA TRP A 478 13.95 1.56 -16.43
C TRP A 478 14.96 0.63 -17.09
N PHE A 479 14.58 -0.63 -17.26
CA PHE A 479 15.37 -1.63 -17.98
C PHE A 479 14.62 -2.08 -19.24
N PRO A 480 15.18 -1.85 -20.44
CA PRO A 480 14.52 -2.16 -21.70
C PRO A 480 14.63 -3.64 -22.07
N PHE A 481 13.50 -4.24 -22.45
CA PHE A 481 13.41 -5.56 -23.05
C PHE A 481 12.91 -5.44 -24.48
N ARG A 482 13.78 -5.77 -25.44
CA ARG A 482 13.51 -5.68 -26.88
C ARG A 482 13.18 -7.04 -27.48
N PHE A 483 12.36 -7.07 -28.52
CA PHE A 483 11.96 -8.31 -29.20
C PHE A 483 12.69 -8.53 -30.54
N THR A 484 13.47 -7.55 -30.99
CA THR A 484 14.28 -7.60 -32.21
C THR A 484 15.63 -6.92 -31.99
N LYS A 485 16.60 -7.22 -32.86
CA LYS A 485 17.89 -6.52 -32.87
C LYS A 485 17.81 -5.19 -33.64
N GLU A 486 17.00 -5.12 -34.69
CA GLU A 486 16.83 -3.95 -35.57
C GLU A 486 15.38 -3.85 -36.09
N SER A 487 14.92 -2.63 -36.40
CA SER A 487 13.64 -2.38 -37.11
C SER A 487 13.83 -2.68 -38.60
N PRO A 488 12.95 -3.44 -39.30
CA PRO A 488 11.49 -3.41 -39.14
C PRO A 488 10.83 -4.70 -38.62
N ASP A 489 11.58 -5.71 -38.17
CA ASP A 489 11.04 -7.06 -37.88
C ASP A 489 10.29 -7.18 -36.54
N ASN A 490 9.85 -6.05 -35.96
CA ASN A 490 9.16 -6.03 -34.66
C ASN A 490 7.87 -6.85 -34.70
N PRO A 491 7.61 -7.69 -33.67
CA PRO A 491 6.41 -8.50 -33.63
C PRO A 491 5.16 -7.64 -33.52
N VAL A 492 4.06 -8.17 -34.05
CA VAL A 492 2.74 -7.53 -33.98
C VAL A 492 1.87 -8.32 -33.02
N LEU A 493 1.42 -7.66 -31.97
CA LEU A 493 0.41 -8.18 -31.06
C LEU A 493 -0.97 -7.81 -31.61
N THR A 494 -1.92 -8.75 -31.63
CA THR A 494 -3.32 -8.47 -31.98
C THR A 494 -4.03 -7.76 -30.83
N ALA A 495 -5.20 -7.16 -31.05
CA ALA A 495 -6.01 -6.64 -29.94
C ALA A 495 -6.33 -7.74 -28.90
N GLY A 496 -6.26 -7.40 -27.62
CA GLY A 496 -6.50 -8.32 -26.50
C GLY A 496 -5.71 -8.00 -25.24
N ARG A 497 -5.86 -8.85 -24.23
CA ARG A 497 -5.10 -8.82 -22.96
C ARG A 497 -3.85 -9.70 -23.09
N TYR A 498 -2.73 -9.21 -22.60
CA TYR A 498 -1.42 -9.87 -22.63
C TYR A 498 -0.77 -9.81 -21.25
N TRP A 499 0.11 -10.75 -20.96
CA TRP A 499 0.84 -10.89 -19.71
C TRP A 499 2.33 -10.75 -19.93
N ILE A 500 2.95 -9.82 -19.21
CA ILE A 500 4.41 -9.68 -19.08
C ILE A 500 4.86 -10.61 -17.97
N ILE A 501 5.63 -11.64 -18.30
CA ILE A 501 6.20 -12.58 -17.32
C ILE A 501 7.69 -12.29 -17.20
N LEU A 502 8.15 -11.85 -16.03
CA LEU A 502 9.58 -11.66 -15.77
C LEU A 502 10.26 -13.02 -15.54
N ARG A 503 11.25 -13.32 -16.37
CA ARG A 503 12.05 -14.54 -16.33
C ARG A 503 13.50 -14.22 -16.02
N ARG A 504 14.19 -15.21 -15.46
CA ARG A 504 15.59 -15.08 -15.03
C ARG A 504 16.36 -16.38 -15.17
N SER A 505 17.67 -16.28 -15.25
CA SER A 505 18.58 -17.38 -14.95
C SER A 505 19.12 -17.30 -13.51
N LYS A 506 19.24 -18.46 -12.86
CA LYS A 506 19.92 -18.75 -11.57
C LYS A 506 20.14 -17.55 -10.64
N ASP A 507 21.26 -16.83 -10.76
CA ASP A 507 21.76 -15.95 -9.69
C ASP A 507 21.22 -14.51 -9.74
N ALA A 508 20.18 -14.22 -10.53
CA ALA A 508 19.59 -12.88 -10.60
C ALA A 508 18.88 -12.50 -9.30
N ILE A 509 19.37 -11.48 -8.59
CA ILE A 509 18.69 -10.85 -7.43
C ILE A 509 18.27 -9.44 -7.84
N ILE A 510 17.05 -9.35 -8.37
CA ILE A 510 16.47 -8.12 -8.90
C ILE A 510 15.07 -7.96 -8.32
N ASN A 511 14.69 -6.71 -8.12
CA ASN A 511 13.35 -6.33 -7.71
C ASN A 511 12.64 -5.60 -8.83
N TRP A 512 11.40 -5.98 -9.11
CA TRP A 512 10.50 -5.26 -10.00
C TRP A 512 9.62 -4.38 -9.11
N PHE A 513 9.73 -3.07 -9.28
CA PHE A 513 8.97 -2.13 -8.48
C PHE A 513 7.47 -2.35 -8.66
N TYR A 514 6.73 -2.34 -7.57
CA TYR A 514 5.27 -2.41 -7.56
C TYR A 514 4.67 -1.25 -6.78
N ILE A 515 3.39 -1.00 -7.06
CA ILE A 515 2.55 -0.05 -6.35
C ILE A 515 1.37 -0.83 -5.74
N PRO A 516 1.20 -0.81 -4.40
CA PRO A 516 0.10 -1.53 -3.78
C PRO A 516 -1.28 -0.96 -4.14
N GLY A 517 -2.29 -1.82 -4.09
CA GLY A 517 -3.69 -1.48 -4.28
C GLY A 517 -4.15 -1.43 -5.74
N ASN A 518 -3.44 -2.05 -6.67
CA ASN A 518 -3.73 -2.10 -8.12
C ASN A 518 -4.28 -0.79 -8.75
N PRO A 519 -3.59 0.36 -8.62
CA PRO A 519 -4.17 1.65 -9.03
C PRO A 519 -4.22 1.90 -10.55
N TYR A 520 -3.66 1.02 -11.39
CA TYR A 520 -3.54 1.24 -12.83
C TYR A 520 -4.23 0.18 -13.69
N GLY A 521 -4.46 -1.02 -13.17
CA GLY A 521 -5.13 -2.09 -13.91
C GLY A 521 -6.29 -2.74 -13.19
N ASP A 522 -6.64 -3.94 -13.61
CA ASP A 522 -7.77 -4.70 -13.05
C ASP A 522 -7.33 -5.44 -11.77
N ALA A 523 -8.25 -5.70 -10.85
CA ALA A 523 -7.93 -6.35 -9.58
C ALA A 523 -7.26 -7.76 -9.73
N ASP A 524 -7.38 -8.40 -10.89
CA ASP A 524 -6.84 -9.73 -11.18
C ASP A 524 -5.62 -9.73 -12.12
N ASP A 525 -5.05 -8.56 -12.41
CA ASP A 525 -4.05 -8.36 -13.45
C ASP A 525 -2.61 -8.64 -13.03
N THR A 526 -2.40 -8.97 -11.77
CA THR A 526 -1.09 -9.30 -11.23
C THR A 526 -1.14 -10.67 -10.58
N ARG A 527 -0.22 -11.56 -10.99
CA ARG A 527 -0.23 -12.97 -10.59
C ARG A 527 1.16 -13.49 -10.25
N SER A 528 1.22 -14.51 -9.39
CA SER A 528 2.47 -15.19 -9.04
C SER A 528 2.35 -16.71 -9.03
N THR A 529 3.47 -17.39 -9.26
CA THR A 529 3.58 -18.85 -9.19
C THR A 529 4.93 -19.27 -8.60
N SER A 530 4.92 -20.24 -7.68
CA SER A 530 6.15 -20.80 -7.10
C SER A 530 6.80 -21.85 -8.01
N GLN A 531 6.01 -22.54 -8.84
CA GLN A 531 6.47 -23.58 -9.77
C GLN A 531 5.58 -23.66 -11.02
N GLY A 532 6.16 -23.44 -12.20
CA GLY A 532 5.54 -23.79 -13.48
C GLY A 532 4.52 -22.78 -14.05
N ILE A 533 3.30 -23.27 -14.32
CA ILE A 533 2.23 -22.57 -15.06
C ILE A 533 0.96 -22.37 -14.20
N ASP A 534 1.02 -22.65 -12.89
CA ASP A 534 -0.12 -22.45 -11.99
C ASP A 534 -0.19 -20.99 -11.53
N TRP A 535 -0.96 -20.19 -12.27
CA TRP A 535 -1.20 -18.77 -12.02
C TRP A 535 -2.44 -18.52 -11.13
N SER A 536 -2.72 -19.41 -10.18
CA SER A 536 -3.86 -19.29 -9.27
C SER A 536 -3.72 -18.23 -8.18
N ASN A 537 -2.48 -17.76 -7.88
CA ASN A 537 -2.28 -16.67 -6.93
C ASN A 537 -2.45 -15.32 -7.63
N ILE A 538 -3.39 -14.52 -7.14
CA ILE A 538 -3.58 -13.10 -7.52
C ILE A 538 -2.82 -12.24 -6.50
N LEU A 539 -2.25 -11.11 -6.94
CA LEU A 539 -1.55 -10.15 -6.10
C LEU A 539 -2.33 -8.85 -6.01
N ASN A 540 -2.25 -8.18 -4.86
CA ASN A 540 -2.93 -6.92 -4.56
C ASN A 540 -2.04 -5.69 -4.82
N TYR A 541 -1.08 -5.79 -5.73
CA TYR A 541 -0.23 -4.69 -6.17
C TYR A 541 0.00 -4.75 -7.69
N ASP A 542 0.25 -3.60 -8.32
CA ASP A 542 0.60 -3.48 -9.75
C ASP A 542 2.10 -3.29 -9.92
N PHE A 543 2.73 -4.09 -10.76
CA PHE A 543 4.10 -3.84 -11.17
C PHE A 543 4.23 -2.69 -12.18
N ASN A 544 5.33 -1.94 -12.08
CA ASN A 544 5.62 -0.83 -12.99
C ASN A 544 6.25 -1.29 -14.30
N PHE A 545 5.57 -1.02 -15.40
CA PHE A 545 6.06 -1.30 -16.75
C PHE A 545 5.71 -0.16 -17.69
N LYS A 546 6.38 -0.15 -18.84
CA LYS A 546 6.16 0.81 -19.91
C LYS A 546 6.31 0.14 -21.27
N VAL A 547 5.24 0.08 -22.04
CA VAL A 547 5.20 -0.50 -23.39
C VAL A 547 5.42 0.61 -24.41
N THR A 548 6.36 0.41 -25.34
CA THR A 548 6.64 1.32 -26.45
C THR A 548 6.40 0.59 -27.78
N GLY A 549 5.67 1.22 -28.70
CA GLY A 549 5.37 0.64 -30.00
C GLY A 549 4.60 1.58 -30.93
N ALA A 550 4.05 1.02 -32.00
CA ALA A 550 3.18 1.75 -32.94
C ALA A 550 1.90 0.94 -33.19
N PHE A 551 0.73 1.55 -32.97
CA PHE A 551 -0.53 0.91 -33.36
C PHE A 551 -0.61 0.81 -34.88
N LEU A 552 -1.03 -0.35 -35.36
CA LEU A 552 -1.35 -0.58 -36.77
C LEU A 552 -2.83 -0.24 -37.01
N GLU A 553 -3.15 0.08 -38.26
CA GLU A 553 -4.53 0.35 -38.69
C GLU A 553 -5.42 -0.91 -38.67
#